data_AF-A0A9D6K6H5-F1
#
_entry.id   AF-A0A9D6K6H5-F1
#
_cell.length_a   1.000
_cell.length_b   1.000
_cell.length_c   1.000
_cell.angle_alpha   90.00
_cell.angle_beta   90.00
_cell.angle_gamma   90.00
#
_symmetry.space_group_name_H-M   'P 1'
#
loop_
_entity.id
_entity.type
_entity.pdbx_description
1 polymer ?
#
loop_
_entity_poly.entity_id
_entity_poly.type
_entity_poly.pdbx_seq_one_letter_code
_entity_poly.pdbx_strand_id
1 'polypeptide(L)'
;MEVKDKFLTLRAQNLSYAKIAEQLGVSKQTLIAWSKSLRVEIGNLRAIHLEELQEKYHVLRAGRLELFGQQLHTVTEELKKRTYADVPTDKLVEMFIKFAQILKQDDSGLLFIEEKMNNETDIEDLTMDMSQKRKWEA
;
A
#
# COMPACT_ATOMS: atom_id res chain seq x y z
N MET A 1 -17.65 29.31 4.83
CA MET A 1 -17.43 27.86 5.01
C MET A 1 -18.61 27.33 5.79
N GLU A 2 -19.40 26.45 5.19
CA GLU A 2 -20.62 25.95 5.83
C GLU A 2 -20.28 25.08 7.04
N VAL A 3 -21.16 25.05 8.05
CA VAL A 3 -20.98 24.24 9.26
C VAL A 3 -20.85 22.75 8.93
N LYS A 4 -21.49 22.31 7.84
CA LYS A 4 -21.37 20.95 7.30
C LYS A 4 -19.98 20.64 6.76
N ASP A 5 -19.31 21.57 6.08
CA ASP A 5 -17.95 21.36 5.57
C ASP A 5 -16.97 21.14 6.74
N LYS A 6 -17.09 21.96 7.79
CA LYS A 6 -16.28 21.80 9.00
C LYS A 6 -16.53 20.46 9.69
N PHE A 7 -17.80 20.03 9.77
CA PHE A 7 -18.14 18.70 10.27
C PHE A 7 -17.49 17.59 9.44
N LEU A 8 -17.50 17.71 8.11
CA LEU A 8 -16.92 16.74 7.18
C LEU A 8 -15.42 16.55 7.46
N THR A 9 -14.66 17.65 7.54
CA THR A 9 -13.21 17.64 7.82
C THR A 9 -12.91 17.04 9.20
N LEU A 10 -13.59 17.51 10.25
CA LEU A 10 -13.38 17.02 11.61
C LEU A 10 -13.74 15.53 11.75
N ARG A 11 -14.79 15.08 11.05
CA ARG A 11 -15.20 13.67 11.09
C ARG A 11 -14.28 12.77 10.27
N ALA A 12 -13.69 13.28 9.18
CA ALA A 12 -12.65 12.58 8.42
C ALA A 12 -11.41 12.32 9.30
N GLN A 13 -11.06 13.25 10.19
CA GLN A 13 -9.98 13.11 11.19
C GLN A 13 -10.32 12.20 12.39
N ASN A 14 -11.42 11.43 12.34
CA ASN A 14 -11.87 10.52 13.40
C ASN A 14 -12.22 11.17 14.76
N LEU A 15 -12.46 12.48 14.83
CA LEU A 15 -12.98 13.11 16.05
C LEU A 15 -14.36 12.56 16.44
N SER A 16 -14.61 12.48 17.75
CA SER A 16 -15.87 11.98 18.28
C SER A 16 -17.00 13.01 18.10
N TYR A 17 -18.24 12.55 17.95
CA TYR A 17 -19.40 13.45 17.83
C TYR A 17 -19.55 14.39 19.02
N ALA A 18 -19.07 14.00 20.22
CA ALA A 18 -19.09 14.86 21.40
C ALA A 18 -18.19 16.09 21.21
N LYS A 19 -16.93 15.88 20.79
CA LYS A 19 -15.98 16.98 20.55
C LYS A 19 -16.44 17.89 19.41
N ILE A 20 -16.99 17.31 18.35
CA ILE A 20 -17.47 18.10 17.20
C ILE A 20 -18.72 18.90 17.57
N ALA A 21 -19.62 18.34 18.37
CA ALA A 21 -20.82 19.03 18.84
C ALA A 21 -20.46 20.28 19.68
N GLU A 22 -19.47 20.15 20.56
CA GLU A 22 -18.94 21.25 21.36
C GLU A 22 -18.28 22.32 20.48
N GLN A 23 -17.47 21.92 19.50
CA GLN A 23 -16.77 22.85 18.60
C GLN A 23 -17.69 23.59 17.62
N LEU A 24 -18.75 22.94 17.12
CA LEU A 24 -19.65 23.51 16.12
C LEU A 24 -20.93 24.11 16.73
N GLY A 25 -21.20 23.88 18.01
CA GLY A 25 -22.44 24.32 18.67
C GLY A 25 -23.69 23.61 18.15
N VAL A 26 -23.56 22.36 17.68
CA VAL A 26 -24.63 21.58 17.04
C VAL A 26 -24.94 20.32 17.86
N SER A 27 -26.22 19.91 17.91
CA SER A 27 -26.61 18.71 18.64
C SER A 27 -25.99 17.43 18.07
N LYS A 28 -25.70 16.43 18.92
CA LYS A 28 -25.22 15.11 18.48
C LYS A 28 -26.18 14.42 17.50
N GLN A 29 -27.50 14.60 17.66
CA GLN A 29 -28.49 13.99 16.76
C GLN A 29 -28.35 14.53 15.33
N THR A 30 -28.14 15.84 15.19
CA THR A 30 -27.89 16.49 13.89
C THR A 30 -26.62 15.96 13.24
N LEU A 31 -25.54 15.80 14.00
CA LEU A 31 -24.27 15.24 13.48
C LEU A 31 -24.41 13.77 13.04
N ILE A 32 -25.22 12.97 13.75
CA ILE A 32 -25.51 11.58 13.35
C ILE A 32 -26.30 11.54 12.04
N ALA A 33 -27.28 12.43 11.86
CA ALA A 33 -28.03 12.55 10.62
C ALA A 33 -27.11 12.95 9.45
N TRP A 34 -26.26 13.96 9.65
CA TRP A 34 -25.27 14.37 8.65
C TRP A 34 -24.26 13.27 8.33
N SER A 35 -23.82 12.49 9.32
CA SER A 35 -22.92 11.36 9.08
C SER A 35 -23.56 10.26 8.22
N LYS A 36 -24.89 10.11 8.25
CA LYS A 36 -25.59 9.16 7.38
C LYS A 36 -25.65 9.67 5.94
N SER A 37 -26.00 10.94 5.75
CA SER A 37 -26.10 11.54 4.42
C SER A 37 -24.74 11.71 3.75
N LEU A 38 -23.71 12.08 4.51
CA LEU A 38 -22.36 12.39 4.02
C LEU A 38 -21.39 11.22 4.15
N ARG A 39 -21.91 9.99 4.24
CA ARG A 39 -21.09 8.80 4.50
C ARG A 39 -20.02 8.60 3.44
N VAL A 40 -20.37 8.84 2.18
CA VAL A 40 -19.47 8.66 1.03
C VAL A 40 -18.38 9.72 1.06
N GLU A 41 -18.71 11.01 1.23
CA GLU A 41 -17.68 12.05 1.28
C GLU A 41 -16.74 11.89 2.48
N ILE A 42 -17.26 11.52 3.66
CA ILE A 42 -16.44 11.23 4.84
C ILE A 42 -15.50 10.04 4.56
N GLY A 43 -15.99 9.00 3.88
CA GLY A 43 -15.19 7.85 3.48
C GLY A 43 -14.06 8.23 2.53
N ASN A 44 -14.37 9.01 1.50
CA ASN A 44 -13.39 9.47 0.51
C ASN A 44 -12.31 10.35 1.14
N LEU A 45 -12.70 11.33 1.98
CA LEU A 45 -11.73 12.17 2.69
C LEU A 45 -10.85 11.37 3.66
N ARG A 46 -11.39 10.32 4.28
CA ARG A 46 -10.60 9.41 5.12
C ARG A 46 -9.58 8.63 4.31
N ALA A 47 -9.96 8.16 3.12
CA ALA A 47 -9.05 7.46 2.23
C ALA A 47 -7.89 8.38 1.80
N ILE A 48 -8.21 9.60 1.37
CA ILE A 48 -7.20 10.62 1.03
C ILE A 48 -6.29 10.91 2.21
N HIS A 49 -6.84 11.16 3.40
CA HIS A 49 -6.03 11.45 4.57
C HIS A 49 -5.14 10.27 5.00
N LEU A 50 -5.64 9.04 4.83
CA LEU A 50 -4.85 7.84 5.07
C LEU A 50 -3.70 7.71 4.06
N GLU A 51 -3.97 7.99 2.78
CA GLU A 51 -2.97 8.00 1.72
C GLU A 51 -1.88 9.04 1.99
N GLU A 52 -2.26 10.28 2.33
CA GLU A 52 -1.32 11.34 2.76
C GLU A 52 -0.44 10.89 3.93
N LEU A 53 -1.03 10.22 4.93
CA LEU A 53 -0.32 9.72 6.10
C LEU A 53 0.65 8.59 5.72
N GLN A 54 0.22 7.68 4.84
CA GLN A 54 1.03 6.57 4.36
C GLN A 54 2.20 7.06 3.50
N GLU A 55 2.00 8.09 2.68
CA GLU A 55 3.04 8.76 1.91
C GLU A 55 4.05 9.43 2.86
N LYS A 56 3.55 10.25 3.80
CA LYS A 56 4.39 10.97 4.78
C LYS A 56 5.32 10.06 5.58
N TYR A 57 4.84 8.89 5.98
CA TYR A 57 5.63 7.94 6.76
C TYR A 57 6.27 6.83 5.92
N HIS A 58 6.27 6.97 4.59
CA HIS A 58 6.78 5.97 3.66
C HIS A 58 6.27 4.56 3.99
N VAL A 59 5.00 4.40 4.38
CA VAL A 59 4.42 3.09 4.67
C VAL A 59 4.07 2.35 3.37
N LEU A 60 3.83 3.12 2.30
CA LEU A 60 3.61 2.59 0.96
C LEU A 60 4.83 1.79 0.47
N ARG A 61 4.58 0.69 -0.23
CA ARG A 61 5.64 -0.19 -0.76
C ARG A 61 6.65 0.59 -1.61
N ALA A 62 6.17 1.48 -2.49
CA ALA A 62 7.02 2.31 -3.33
C ALA A 62 7.88 3.29 -2.51
N GLY A 63 7.28 3.99 -1.54
CA GLY A 63 8.01 4.91 -0.66
C GLY A 63 9.08 4.20 0.19
N ARG A 64 8.80 2.99 0.68
CA ARG A 64 9.83 2.16 1.35
C ARG A 64 10.95 1.77 0.41
N LEU A 65 10.60 1.33 -0.80
CA LEU A 65 11.58 0.90 -1.79
C LEU A 65 12.52 2.04 -2.18
N GLU A 66 11.97 3.25 -2.39
CA GLU A 66 12.75 4.44 -2.68
C GLU A 66 13.67 4.81 -1.51
N LEU A 67 13.12 4.88 -0.28
CA LEU A 67 13.90 5.18 0.92
C LEU A 67 15.07 4.20 1.09
N PHE A 68 14.79 2.89 1.03
CA PHE A 68 15.83 1.87 1.18
C PHE A 68 16.80 1.86 -0.01
N GLY A 69 16.34 2.14 -1.23
CA GLY A 69 17.19 2.25 -2.41
C GLY A 69 18.18 3.41 -2.29
N GLN A 70 17.72 4.59 -1.85
CA GLN A 70 18.59 5.75 -1.61
C GLN A 70 19.62 5.48 -0.49
N GLN A 71 19.18 4.86 0.60
CA GLN A 71 20.09 4.49 1.70
C GLN A 71 21.11 3.45 1.24
N LEU A 72 20.68 2.42 0.52
CA LEU A 72 21.56 1.39 -0.02
C LEU A 72 22.59 2.00 -0.97
N HIS A 73 22.17 2.87 -1.89
CA HIS A 73 23.06 3.58 -2.79
C HIS A 73 24.11 4.39 -2.03
N THR A 74 23.70 5.16 -1.01
CA THR A 74 24.60 5.96 -0.18
C THR A 74 25.64 5.10 0.54
N VAL A 75 25.20 4.00 1.16
CA VAL A 75 26.10 3.05 1.83
C VAL A 75 27.05 2.39 0.82
N THR A 76 26.56 2.01 -0.36
CA THR A 76 27.39 1.44 -1.43
C THR A 76 28.47 2.42 -1.89
N GLU A 77 28.13 3.70 -2.09
CA GLU A 77 29.11 4.73 -2.49
C GLU A 77 30.18 4.96 -1.41
N GLU A 78 29.81 4.96 -0.14
CA GLU A 78 30.78 5.04 0.95
C GLU A 78 31.66 3.78 1.06
N LEU A 79 31.10 2.59 0.87
CA LEU A 79 31.86 1.33 0.86
C LEU A 79 32.84 1.25 -0.32
N LYS A 80 32.47 1.76 -1.51
CA LYS A 80 33.36 1.81 -2.69
C LYS A 80 34.63 2.63 -2.44
N LYS A 81 34.56 3.66 -1.60
CA LYS A 81 35.71 4.52 -1.27
C LYS A 81 36.66 3.89 -0.26
N ARG A 82 36.17 2.93 0.53
CA ARG A 82 36.96 2.29 1.59
C ARG A 82 37.85 1.20 1.03
N THR A 83 39.04 1.08 1.59
CA THR A 83 39.92 -0.05 1.29
C THR A 83 39.58 -1.23 2.20
N TYR A 84 39.91 -2.44 1.75
CA TYR A 84 39.76 -3.66 2.55
C TYR A 84 41.03 -4.02 3.34
N ALA A 85 42.05 -3.14 3.35
CA ALA A 85 43.38 -3.46 3.89
C ALA A 85 43.35 -3.81 5.39
N ASP A 86 42.50 -3.13 6.16
CA ASP A 86 42.38 -3.33 7.61
C ASP A 86 41.31 -4.37 8.01
N VAL A 87 40.67 -5.01 7.03
CA VAL A 87 39.63 -6.01 7.32
C VAL A 87 40.29 -7.36 7.60
N PRO A 88 40.01 -8.00 8.75
CA PRO A 88 40.54 -9.31 9.07
C PRO A 88 40.25 -10.36 7.99
N THR A 89 41.22 -11.24 7.71
CA THR A 89 41.13 -12.24 6.64
C THR A 89 39.91 -13.16 6.78
N ASP A 90 39.57 -13.57 8.01
CA ASP A 90 38.38 -14.39 8.30
C ASP A 90 37.08 -13.67 7.88
N LYS A 91 37.00 -12.35 8.08
CA LYS A 91 35.88 -11.53 7.65
C LYS A 91 35.82 -11.37 6.13
N LEU A 92 36.97 -11.24 5.45
CA LEU A 92 37.02 -11.22 3.98
C LEU A 92 36.51 -12.54 3.38
N VAL A 93 36.89 -13.67 3.97
CA VAL A 93 36.40 -14.99 3.55
C VAL A 93 34.90 -15.12 3.78
N GLU A 94 34.39 -14.67 4.94
CA GLU A 94 32.95 -14.65 5.23
C GLU A 94 32.16 -13.80 4.20
N MET A 95 32.68 -12.61 3.87
CA MET A 95 32.08 -11.73 2.84
C MET A 95 32.07 -12.39 1.46
N PHE A 96 33.20 -13.00 1.06
CA PHE A 96 33.31 -13.71 -0.22
C PHE A 96 32.27 -14.82 -0.35
N ILE A 97 32.12 -15.66 0.68
CA ILE A 97 31.13 -16.75 0.68
C ILE A 97 29.70 -16.18 0.55
N LYS A 98 29.37 -15.11 1.29
CA LYS A 98 28.05 -14.47 1.20
C LYS A 98 27.77 -13.91 -0.19
N PHE A 99 28.72 -13.22 -0.81
CA PHE A 99 28.54 -12.68 -2.16
C PHE A 99 28.39 -13.79 -3.21
N ALA A 100 29.17 -14.88 -3.10
CA ALA A 100 29.03 -16.03 -3.99
C ALA A 100 27.65 -16.70 -3.88
N GLN A 101 27.08 -16.77 -2.67
CA GLN A 101 25.72 -17.29 -2.46
C GLN A 101 24.64 -16.40 -3.07
N ILE A 102 24.76 -15.08 -2.92
CA ILE A 102 23.81 -14.11 -3.49
C ILE A 102 23.83 -14.20 -5.02
N LEU A 103 25.01 -14.19 -5.64
CA LEU A 103 25.14 -14.31 -7.10
C LEU A 103 24.49 -15.58 -7.65
N LYS A 104 24.65 -16.70 -6.93
CA LYS A 104 23.99 -17.97 -7.30
C LYS A 104 22.46 -17.90 -7.20
N GLN A 105 21.92 -17.09 -6.29
CA GLN A 105 20.47 -16.89 -6.16
C GLN A 105 19.92 -15.96 -7.26
N ASP A 106 20.66 -14.89 -7.60
CA ASP A 106 20.24 -13.93 -8.63
C ASP A 106 20.18 -14.54 -10.04
N ASP A 107 21.06 -15.48 -10.38
CA ASP A 107 21.06 -16.19 -11.67
C ASP A 107 19.78 -17.02 -11.92
N SER A 108 18.99 -17.32 -10.88
CA SER A 108 17.79 -18.17 -10.99
C SER A 108 16.49 -17.41 -11.34
N GLY A 109 16.56 -16.09 -11.56
CA GLY A 109 15.39 -15.20 -11.58
C GLY A 109 14.79 -14.81 -12.94
N LEU A 110 15.35 -15.22 -14.08
CA LEU A 110 14.79 -14.88 -15.40
C LEU A 110 13.65 -15.84 -15.78
N LEU A 111 12.46 -15.63 -15.21
CA LEU A 111 11.24 -16.18 -15.76
C LEU A 111 10.68 -15.22 -16.81
N PHE A 112 10.92 -15.54 -18.08
CA PHE A 112 10.20 -14.91 -19.19
C PHE A 112 8.72 -15.29 -19.10
N ILE A 113 7.86 -14.31 -18.81
CA ILE A 113 6.43 -14.46 -19.01
C ILE A 113 6.19 -14.27 -20.50
N GLU A 114 5.94 -15.36 -21.23
CA GLU A 114 5.42 -15.26 -22.59
C GLU A 114 3.96 -14.78 -22.52
N GLU A 115 3.69 -13.56 -22.97
CA GLU A 115 2.32 -13.12 -23.25
C GLU A 115 1.76 -13.96 -24.41
N LYS A 116 0.87 -14.90 -24.10
CA LYS A 116 -0.12 -15.32 -25.10
C LYS A 116 -1.19 -14.24 -25.17
N MET A 117 -0.93 -13.19 -25.94
CA MET A 117 -2.00 -12.41 -26.54
C MET A 117 -2.68 -13.29 -27.60
N ASN A 118 -3.90 -13.75 -27.33
CA ASN A 118 -4.87 -14.03 -28.39
C ASN A 118 -6.21 -13.41 -28.00
N ASN A 119 -6.63 -12.46 -28.84
CA ASN A 119 -7.93 -11.81 -28.83
C ASN A 119 -9.07 -12.81 -29.08
N GLU A 120 -10.23 -12.49 -28.51
CA GLU A 120 -11.58 -12.89 -28.95
C GLU A 120 -11.95 -14.39 -28.95
N THR A 121 -12.07 -14.97 -27.76
CA THR A 121 -13.06 -15.99 -27.31
C THR A 121 -12.63 -16.29 -25.87
N ASP A 122 -13.26 -15.80 -24.80
CA ASP A 122 -14.53 -16.29 -24.28
C ASP A 122 -15.14 -15.23 -23.33
N ILE A 123 -16.01 -14.36 -23.85
CA ILE A 123 -16.98 -13.61 -23.03
C ILE A 123 -18.23 -14.49 -22.76
N GLU A 124 -18.32 -15.68 -23.33
CA GLU A 124 -19.44 -16.61 -23.12
C GLU A 124 -19.28 -17.54 -21.90
N ASP A 125 -18.07 -17.66 -21.32
CA ASP A 125 -17.83 -18.51 -20.14
C ASP A 125 -18.00 -17.78 -18.77
N LEU A 126 -18.32 -16.48 -18.78
CA LEU A 126 -18.75 -15.75 -17.57
C LEU A 126 -20.27 -15.70 -17.40
N THR A 127 -21.01 -16.32 -18.31
CA THR A 127 -22.47 -16.48 -18.23
C THR A 127 -22.86 -17.95 -18.29
N MET A 128 -22.55 -18.74 -17.26
CA MET A 128 -23.35 -19.89 -16.82
C MET A 128 -22.64 -20.66 -15.70
N ASP A 129 -22.78 -20.20 -14.46
CA ASP A 129 -22.79 -21.13 -13.33
C ASP A 129 -24.08 -21.96 -13.39
N MET A 130 -24.06 -22.99 -14.25
CA MET A 130 -25.11 -24.01 -14.37
C MET A 130 -24.93 -25.12 -13.34
N SER A 131 -24.09 -24.96 -12.32
CA SER A 131 -23.95 -25.93 -11.23
C SER A 131 -25.18 -25.99 -10.30
N GLN A 132 -26.17 -25.10 -10.48
CA GLN A 132 -27.46 -25.16 -9.80
C GLN A 132 -28.58 -25.87 -10.60
N LYS A 133 -28.36 -26.28 -11.87
CA LYS A 133 -29.42 -26.88 -12.72
C LYS A 133 -29.37 -28.41 -12.83
N ARG A 134 -28.83 -29.11 -11.81
CA ARG A 134 -28.97 -30.57 -11.62
C ARG A 134 -29.65 -30.92 -10.29
N LYS A 135 -30.66 -30.16 -9.90
CA LYS A 135 -31.49 -30.45 -8.70
C LYS A 135 -33.01 -30.46 -8.94
N TRP A 136 -33.48 -30.37 -10.19
CA TRP A 136 -34.92 -30.41 -10.51
C TRP A 136 -35.30 -31.26 -11.74
N GLU A 137 -34.46 -32.21 -12.14
CA GLU A 137 -34.86 -33.26 -13.09
C GLU A 137 -34.57 -34.64 -12.49
N ALA A 138 -35.41 -35.00 -11.52
CA ALA A 138 -35.81 -36.36 -11.15
C ALA A 138 -37.09 -36.27 -10.31
#